data_AF-A0A3R9R915-F1
#
_entry.id   AF-A0A3R9R915-F1
#
_cell.length_a   1.000
_cell.length_b   1.000
_cell.length_c   1.000
_cell.angle_alpha   90.00
_cell.angle_beta   90.00
_cell.angle_gamma   90.00
#
_symmetry.space_group_name_H-M   'P 1'
#
loop_
_entity.id
_entity.type
_entity.pdbx_description
1 polymer ?
#
loop_
_entity_poly.entity_id
_entity_poly.type
_entity_poly.pdbx_seq_one_letter_code
_entity_poly.pdbx_strand_id
1 'polypeptide(L)' 'MKRSDRTSFELTEHAKNRLKERVIDEKEVEEILNNPVMTYLDILTGYTVCIGPRTKPGHWLIIIYEKHNQLKRL' A
#
# COMPACT_ATOMS: atom_id res chain seq x y z
N MET A 1 -18.66 -15.93 7.82
CA MET A 1 -17.71 -14.80 7.85
C MET A 1 -16.55 -15.14 6.91
N LYS A 2 -16.48 -14.51 5.72
CA LYS A 2 -15.35 -14.74 4.80
C LYS A 2 -14.10 -14.16 5.48
N ARG A 3 -13.05 -14.97 5.67
CA ARG A 3 -11.73 -14.48 6.05
C ARG A 3 -11.35 -13.45 4.97
N SER A 4 -11.21 -12.18 5.34
CA SER A 4 -10.59 -11.20 4.44
C SER A 4 -9.16 -11.66 4.24
N ASP A 5 -8.80 -12.00 3.00
CA ASP A 5 -7.41 -12.24 2.64
C ASP A 5 -6.64 -10.96 2.98
N ARG A 6 -5.86 -10.98 4.07
CA ARG A 6 -5.00 -9.86 4.44
C ARG A 6 -3.98 -9.69 3.32
N THR A 7 -3.94 -8.50 2.72
CA THR A 7 -2.91 -8.16 1.74
C THR A 7 -1.56 -8.17 2.44
N SER A 8 -0.75 -9.22 2.19
CA SER A 8 0.65 -9.24 2.58
C SER A 8 1.45 -8.35 1.63
N PHE A 9 2.30 -7.49 2.17
CA PHE A 9 3.20 -6.65 1.38
C PHE A 9 4.62 -6.75 1.92
N GLU A 10 5.59 -6.46 1.05
CA GLU A 10 6.99 -6.33 1.41
C GLU A 10 7.43 -4.88 1.15
N LEU A 11 8.20 -4.32 2.08
CA LEU A 11 8.70 -2.97 1.98
C LEU A 11 10.12 -2.97 1.43
N THR A 12 10.38 -2.13 0.44
CA THR A 12 11.75 -1.78 0.06
C THR A 12 12.45 -1.07 1.21
N GLU A 13 13.78 -1.13 1.26
CA GLU A 13 14.56 -0.39 2.27
C GLU A 13 14.28 1.11 2.24
N HIS A 14 14.05 1.67 1.05
CA HIS A 14 13.61 3.06 0.91
C HIS A 14 12.28 3.29 1.63
N ALA A 15 11.26 2.45 1.38
CA ALA A 15 9.96 2.58 2.02
C ALA A 15 10.07 2.46 3.56
N LYS A 16 10.82 1.47 4.08
CA LYS A 16 11.05 1.31 5.52
C LYS A 16 11.62 2.57 6.16
N ASN A 17 12.64 3.17 5.54
CA ASN A 17 13.24 4.41 6.03
C ASN A 17 12.23 5.57 6.04
N ARG A 18 11.40 5.70 5.00
CA ARG A 18 10.38 6.77 4.94
C ARG A 18 9.26 6.58 5.95
N LEU A 19 8.85 5.35 6.24
CA LEU A 19 7.88 5.08 7.31
C LEU A 19 8.47 5.48 8.67
N LYS A 20 9.72 5.09 8.95
CA LYS A 20 10.42 5.43 10.19
C LYS A 20 10.60 6.94 10.38
N GLU A 21 11.10 7.65 9.36
CA GLU A 21 11.33 9.11 9.41
C GLU A 21 10.04 9.90 9.70
N ARG A 22 8.90 9.40 9.21
CA ARG A 22 7.62 10.11 9.25
C ARG A 22 6.65 9.55 10.29
N VAL A 23 7.12 8.59 11.08
CA VAL A 23 6.34 7.88 12.11
C VAL A 23 5.01 7.40 11.51
N ILE A 24 5.10 6.58 10.45
CA ILE A 24 3.97 5.94 9.80
C ILE A 24 3.98 4.47 10.22
N ASP A 25 2.87 3.98 10.79
CA ASP A 25 2.72 2.57 11.14
C ASP A 25 2.48 1.73 9.88
N GLU A 26 3.05 0.53 9.81
CA GLU A 26 2.76 -0.44 8.74
C GLU A 26 1.26 -0.78 8.66
N LYS A 27 0.52 -0.65 9.75
CA LYS A 27 -0.95 -0.76 9.74
C LYS A 27 -1.63 0.33 8.92
N GLU A 28 -1.11 1.58 8.93
CA GLU A 28 -1.64 2.64 8.05
C GLU A 28 -1.44 2.25 6.57
N VAL A 29 -0.31 1.59 6.26
CA VAL A 29 -0.02 1.08 4.91
C VAL A 29 -0.99 -0.06 4.56
N GLU A 30 -1.16 -1.04 5.46
CA GLU A 30 -2.08 -2.17 5.28
C GLU A 30 -3.53 -1.68 5.05
N GLU A 31 -4.01 -0.73 5.85
CA GLU A 31 -5.37 -0.19 5.73
C GLU A 31 -5.61 0.47 4.38
N ILE A 32 -4.66 1.27 3.90
CA ILE A 32 -4.78 1.97 2.61
C ILE A 32 -4.61 1.01 1.43
N LEU A 33 -3.76 -0.01 1.54
CA LEU A 33 -3.66 -1.06 0.51
C LEU A 33 -4.97 -1.84 0.38
N ASN A 34 -5.67 -2.10 1.49
CA ASN A 34 -6.93 -2.82 1.49
C ASN A 34 -8.14 -1.94 1.12
N ASN A 35 -8.13 -0.66 1.51
CA ASN A 35 -9.24 0.27 1.32
C ASN A 35 -8.76 1.65 0.81
N PRO A 36 -8.19 1.71 -0.41
CA PRO A 36 -7.72 2.98 -0.96
C PRO A 36 -8.88 3.92 -1.27
N VAL A 37 -8.68 5.22 -1.07
CA VAL A 37 -9.63 6.25 -1.55
C VAL A 37 -9.47 6.43 -3.06
N MET A 38 -8.25 6.37 -3.55
CA MET A 38 -7.94 6.45 -4.99
C MET A 38 -6.89 5.42 -5.36
N THR A 39 -7.03 4.86 -6.56
CA THR A 39 -6.05 3.94 -7.15
C THR A 39 -5.79 4.35 -8.59
N TYR A 40 -4.52 4.43 -8.94
CA TYR A 40 -4.04 4.75 -10.28
C TYR A 40 -3.06 3.68 -10.75
N LEU A 41 -2.99 3.49 -12.07
CA LEU A 41 -1.95 2.70 -12.73
C LEU A 41 -1.02 3.68 -13.45
N ASP A 42 0.26 3.66 -13.10
CA ASP A 42 1.28 4.33 -13.89
C ASP A 42 1.54 3.50 -15.16
N ILE A 43 1.06 4.00 -16.31
CA ILE A 43 1.17 3.31 -17.59
C ILE A 43 2.61 3.22 -18.12
N LEU A 44 3.53 4.04 -17.62
CA LEU A 44 4.93 4.03 -18.07
C LEU A 44 5.75 2.98 -17.32
N THR A 45 5.50 2.83 -16.02
CA THR A 45 6.29 1.94 -15.15
C THR A 45 5.57 0.63 -14.81
N GLY A 46 4.25 0.57 -14.97
CA GLY A 46 3.43 -0.55 -14.54
C GLY A 46 3.13 -0.58 -13.03
N TYR A 47 3.65 0.38 -12.26
CA TYR A 47 3.38 0.45 -10.82
C TYR A 47 1.95 0.90 -10.53
N THR A 48 1.37 0.35 -9.46
CA THR A 48 0.11 0.81 -8.91
C THR A 48 0.36 1.88 -7.85
N VAL A 49 -0.43 2.95 -7.88
CA VAL A 49 -0.41 4.02 -6.87
C VAL A 49 -1.73 4.01 -6.12
N CYS A 50 -1.67 3.82 -4.80
CA CYS A 50 -2.82 3.96 -3.92
C CYS A 50 -2.68 5.20 -3.03
N ILE A 51 -3.80 5.86 -2.76
CA ILE A 51 -3.86 7.06 -1.93
C ILE A 51 -4.95 6.89 -0.88
N GLY A 52 -4.63 7.23 0.37
CA GLY A 52 -5.57 7.21 1.48
C GLY A 52 -5.21 8.19 2.60
N PRO A 53 -6.17 8.48 3.48
CA PRO A 53 -5.94 9.35 4.62
C PRO A 53 -4.99 8.69 5.63
N ARG A 54 -4.19 9.50 6.30
CA ARG A 54 -3.39 9.05 7.45
C ARG A 54 -4.21 9.09 8.74
N THR A 55 -3.69 8.43 9.77
CA THR A 55 -4.17 8.62 11.16
C THR A 55 -4.00 10.07 11.62
N LYS A 56 -3.02 10.81 11.05
CA LYS A 56 -2.84 12.24 11.28
C LYS A 56 -3.83 13.05 10.43
N PRO A 57 -4.76 13.81 11.04
CA PRO A 57 -5.79 14.54 10.28
C PRO A 57 -5.22 15.51 9.26
N GLY A 58 -5.82 15.55 8.06
CA GLY A 58 -5.40 16.42 6.96
C GLY A 58 -4.15 15.94 6.20
N HIS A 59 -3.52 14.84 6.62
CA HIS A 59 -2.41 14.23 5.90
C HIS A 59 -2.88 13.03 5.08
N TRP A 60 -2.21 12.83 3.94
CA TRP A 60 -2.46 11.73 3.02
C TRP A 60 -1.20 10.87 2.88
N LEU A 61 -1.40 9.57 2.71
CA LEU A 61 -0.34 8.62 2.39
C LEU A 61 -0.53 8.15 0.94
N ILE A 62 0.56 8.24 0.18
CA ILE A 62 0.66 7.80 -1.20
C ILE A 62 1.59 6.59 -1.21
N ILE A 63 1.10 5.46 -1.71
CA ILE A 63 1.80 4.18 -1.75
C ILE A 63 1.99 3.78 -3.20
N ILE A 64 3.22 3.53 -3.61
CA ILE A 64 3.58 3.04 -4.94
C ILE A 64 4.08 1.61 -4.78
N TYR A 65 3.48 0.66 -5.49
CA TYR A 65 3.78 -0.76 -5.34
C TYR A 65 3.55 -1.55 -6.62
N GLU A 66 4.20 -2.70 -6.70
CA GLU A 66 3.95 -3.72 -7.71
C GLU A 66 3.03 -4.80 -7.15
N LYS A 67 2.09 -5.29 -7.96
CA LYS A 67 1.25 -6.44 -7.59
C LYS A 67 1.92 -7.73 -8.05
N HIS A 68 2.50 -8.46 -7.12
CA HIS A 68 2.90 -9.84 -7.37
C HIS A 68 1.66 -10.75 -7.29
N ASN A 69 1.00 -10.97 -8.42
CA ASN A 69 -0.01 -12.01 -8.52
C ASN A 69 0.68 -13.37 -8.34
N GLN A 70 0.43 -14.05 -7.21
CA GLN A 70 0.66 -15.48 -7.13
C GLN A 70 -0.33 -16.15 -8.09
N LEU A 71 0.10 -16.38 -9.33
CA LEU A 71 -0.60 -17.27 -10.25
C LEU A 71 -0.69 -18.63 -9.55
N LYS A 72 -1.85 -18.96 -8.98
CA LYS A 72 -2.18 -20.34 -8.66
C LYS A 72 -2.17 -21.09 -9.99
N ARG A 73 -1.09 -21.85 -10.24
CA ARG A 73 -1.07 -22.85 -11.31
C ARG A 73 -2.28 -23.77 -11.07
N LEU A 74 -3.22 -23.73 -12.01
CA LEU A 74 -4.33 -24.69 -12.13
C LEU A 74 -3.76 -26.06 -12.53
#